data_AF-K0JZ06-F1
#
_entry.id   AF-K0JZ06-F1
#
_cell.length_a   1.000
_cell.length_b   1.000
_cell.length_c   1.000
_cell.angle_alpha   90.00
_cell.angle_beta   90.00
_cell.angle_gamma   90.00
#
_symmetry.space_group_name_H-M   'P 1'
#
loop_
_entity.id
_entity.type
_entity.pdbx_description
1 polymer ?
#
loop_
_entity_poly.entity_id
_entity_poly.type
_entity_poly.pdbx_seq_one_letter_code
_entity_poly.pdbx_strand_id
1 'polypeptide(L)'
;MQPTPPDRSPLDLELDALLAEMSGTGTGPTRADVLGRVRRLLASITTGATADRGSAPGGRAPAAVVEHDAGTGALFAAFDPDVLGHVVKDSTTGGIVQLVITHGGLGLGAATLAEPVEAIKERLLLTDHGAVVVPDERPQTAIVLELVEAKPKLAELRAKVGDPDLDLPLPQAAAVLRFLDTYPDFWGRLTGSCTITFNSSRADQRGGGLYEAADNRIFVSRLLATPPGAFLRLVVHETGHATFETALLGRRSMPVALDTHSVAALPARFADLGPGQAERLVLSTEDQEVRDLQSYWDAMSPDARKLYHAWLTLRAHRDRLLGLDLWRDPARNRLSPDHRRGYQAGKFSEFCAEVFMLYALGDLQPHVEALLADGRVEPEVKTAWRNAWSVLVAVADPVLGQRVG
;
A
#
# COMPACT_ATOMS: atom_id res chain seq x y z
N MET A 1 39.37 -35.48 -40.56
CA MET A 1 38.41 -34.55 -39.94
C MET A 1 38.58 -34.65 -38.45
N GLN A 2 39.05 -33.59 -37.79
CA GLN A 2 39.05 -33.54 -36.33
C GLN A 2 37.62 -33.27 -35.85
N PRO A 3 37.15 -33.96 -34.79
CA PRO A 3 35.83 -33.72 -34.24
C PRO A 3 35.75 -32.32 -33.65
N THR A 4 34.71 -31.58 -34.00
CA THR A 4 34.38 -30.30 -33.39
C THR A 4 34.15 -30.53 -31.89
N PRO A 5 34.78 -29.76 -31.00
CA PRO A 5 34.54 -29.89 -29.57
C PRO A 5 33.07 -29.60 -29.25
N PRO A 6 32.48 -30.28 -28.24
CA PRO A 6 31.11 -30.04 -27.85
C PRO A 6 30.93 -28.59 -27.37
N ASP A 7 29.81 -27.98 -27.75
CA ASP A 7 29.41 -26.66 -27.23
C ASP A 7 29.36 -26.73 -25.71
N ARG A 8 30.16 -25.88 -25.08
CA ARG A 8 30.19 -25.75 -23.62
C ARG A 8 28.85 -25.22 -23.12
N SER A 9 28.40 -25.71 -21.97
CA SER A 9 27.17 -25.23 -21.38
C SER A 9 27.35 -23.79 -20.87
N PRO A 10 26.28 -22.98 -20.78
CA PRO A 10 26.34 -21.64 -20.18
C PRO A 10 26.92 -21.65 -18.75
N LEU A 11 26.70 -22.75 -18.01
CA LEU A 11 27.21 -22.96 -16.66
C LEU A 11 28.74 -23.13 -16.64
N ASP A 12 29.31 -23.79 -17.64
CA ASP A 12 30.78 -23.96 -17.77
C ASP A 12 31.46 -22.62 -18.08
N LEU A 13 30.79 -21.73 -18.82
CA LEU A 13 31.29 -20.39 -19.12
C LEU A 13 31.22 -19.46 -17.91
N GLU A 14 30.17 -19.55 -17.08
CA GLU A 14 30.08 -18.83 -15.80
C GLU A 14 31.12 -19.32 -14.80
N LEU A 15 31.33 -20.64 -14.70
CA LEU A 15 32.34 -21.23 -13.81
C LEU A 15 33.76 -20.86 -14.22
N ASP A 16 34.08 -20.88 -15.51
CA ASP A 16 35.39 -20.44 -16.02
C ASP A 16 35.62 -18.93 -15.82
N ALA A 17 34.56 -18.10 -15.95
CA ALA A 17 34.65 -16.67 -15.65
C ALA A 17 34.90 -16.43 -14.16
N LEU A 18 34.21 -17.16 -13.27
CA LEU A 18 34.41 -17.10 -11.83
C LEU A 18 35.81 -17.57 -11.42
N LEU A 19 36.30 -18.65 -12.04
CA LEU A 19 37.65 -19.16 -11.81
C LEU A 19 38.73 -18.21 -12.36
N ALA A 20 38.48 -17.54 -13.48
CA ALA A 20 39.37 -16.52 -14.05
C ALA A 20 39.40 -15.21 -13.22
N GLU A 21 38.28 -14.88 -12.57
CA GLU A 21 38.17 -13.78 -11.61
C GLU A 21 38.92 -14.13 -10.31
N MET A 22 38.76 -15.35 -9.80
CA MET A 22 39.48 -15.87 -8.63
C MET A 22 40.97 -16.08 -8.87
N SER A 23 41.40 -16.41 -10.10
CA SER A 23 42.82 -16.60 -10.46
C SER A 23 43.57 -15.29 -10.69
N GLY A 24 42.86 -14.14 -10.75
CA GLY A 24 43.46 -12.82 -11.00
C GLY A 24 44.05 -12.65 -12.40
N THR A 25 43.80 -13.59 -13.32
CA THR A 25 44.36 -13.58 -14.68
C THR A 25 43.45 -12.91 -15.71
N GLY A 26 42.17 -12.69 -15.39
CA GLY A 26 41.29 -11.85 -16.19
C GLY A 26 41.45 -10.37 -15.85
N THR A 27 41.58 -9.50 -16.85
CA THR A 27 41.32 -8.07 -16.66
C THR A 27 39.82 -7.93 -16.42
N GLY A 28 39.41 -7.76 -15.15
CA GLY A 28 38.03 -7.49 -14.78
C GLY A 28 37.43 -6.28 -15.53
N PRO A 29 36.11 -6.06 -15.44
CA PRO A 29 35.43 -4.99 -16.17
C PRO A 29 36.08 -3.64 -15.85
N THR A 30 36.32 -2.84 -16.91
CA THR A 30 36.81 -1.48 -16.71
C THR A 30 35.68 -0.57 -16.24
N ARG A 31 36.02 0.55 -15.61
CA ARG A 31 35.03 1.59 -15.25
C ARG A 31 34.19 2.06 -16.45
N ALA A 32 34.80 2.12 -17.63
CA ALA A 32 34.09 2.46 -18.86
C ALA A 32 33.04 1.40 -19.24
N ASP A 33 33.33 0.12 -19.00
CA ASP A 33 32.39 -0.98 -19.24
C ASP A 33 31.18 -0.90 -18.30
N VAL A 34 31.42 -0.68 -17.01
CA VAL A 34 30.37 -0.55 -15.99
C VAL A 34 29.47 0.66 -16.30
N LEU A 35 30.06 1.84 -16.55
CA LEU A 35 29.29 3.03 -16.95
C LEU A 35 28.53 2.81 -18.27
N GLY A 36 29.10 2.05 -19.21
CA GLY A 36 28.42 1.64 -20.44
C GLY A 36 27.19 0.77 -20.16
N ARG A 37 27.28 -0.18 -19.23
CA ARG A 37 26.14 -1.01 -18.78
C ARG A 37 25.08 -0.17 -18.07
N VAL A 38 25.48 0.72 -17.16
CA VAL A 38 24.57 1.66 -16.49
C VAL A 38 23.78 2.46 -17.52
N ARG A 39 24.45 3.06 -18.53
CA ARG A 39 23.76 3.81 -19.60
C ARG A 39 22.78 2.95 -20.40
N ARG A 40 23.12 1.69 -20.69
CA ARG A 40 22.21 0.76 -21.40
C ARG A 40 21.00 0.40 -20.54
N LEU A 41 21.20 0.09 -19.27
CA LEU A 41 20.11 -0.16 -18.32
C LEU A 41 19.17 1.05 -18.24
N LEU A 42 19.73 2.26 -18.10
CA LEU A 42 18.95 3.50 -18.10
C LEU A 42 18.16 3.71 -19.38
N ALA A 43 18.79 3.48 -20.52
CA ALA A 43 18.10 3.55 -21.81
C ALA A 43 16.96 2.51 -21.85
N SER A 44 17.18 1.29 -21.38
CA SER A 44 16.13 0.26 -21.34
C SER A 44 14.96 0.63 -20.44
N ILE A 45 15.23 1.24 -19.28
CA ILE A 45 14.20 1.69 -18.33
C ILE A 45 13.45 2.93 -18.84
N THR A 46 14.09 3.82 -19.59
CA THR A 46 13.46 5.09 -19.99
C THR A 46 12.80 5.03 -21.37
N THR A 47 13.27 4.17 -22.28
CA THR A 47 12.76 4.09 -23.67
C THR A 47 11.34 3.53 -23.73
N GLY A 48 10.90 2.73 -22.75
CA GLY A 48 9.55 2.19 -22.70
C GLY A 48 8.47 3.15 -22.20
N ALA A 49 8.84 4.29 -21.59
CA ALA A 49 7.89 5.25 -21.03
C ALA A 49 7.16 6.08 -22.11
N THR A 50 7.72 6.20 -23.32
CA THR A 50 7.21 7.10 -24.37
C THR A 50 6.43 6.39 -25.48
N ALA A 51 6.55 5.06 -25.60
CA ALA A 51 5.94 4.28 -26.67
C ALA A 51 4.49 3.87 -26.39
N ASP A 52 4.09 3.75 -25.12
CA ASP A 52 2.77 3.27 -24.74
C ASP A 52 1.82 4.44 -24.44
N ARG A 53 1.26 5.01 -25.51
CA ARG A 53 0.17 5.99 -25.42
C ARG A 53 -1.12 5.21 -25.16
N GLY A 54 -1.31 4.77 -23.92
CA GLY A 54 -2.46 3.98 -23.51
C GLY A 54 -3.79 4.56 -24.02
N SER A 55 -4.71 3.66 -24.38
CA SER A 55 -6.11 3.97 -24.69
C SER A 55 -6.76 4.75 -23.53
N ALA A 56 -7.86 5.48 -23.80
CA ALA A 56 -8.72 5.97 -22.71
C ALA A 56 -9.03 4.82 -21.72
N PRO A 57 -9.12 5.08 -20.41
CA PRO A 57 -9.31 4.05 -19.41
C PRO A 57 -10.48 3.15 -19.81
N GLY A 58 -10.17 1.90 -20.15
CA GLY A 58 -11.16 0.85 -20.37
C GLY A 58 -11.55 0.26 -19.01
N GLY A 59 -12.81 -0.20 -18.90
CA GLY A 59 -13.36 -0.69 -17.63
C GLY A 59 -13.83 0.44 -16.72
N ARG A 60 -15.00 0.25 -16.10
CA ARG A 60 -15.45 1.12 -15.00
C ARG A 60 -14.71 0.69 -13.75
N ALA A 61 -14.22 1.64 -12.98
CA ALA A 61 -13.71 1.27 -11.67
C ALA A 61 -14.86 0.86 -10.75
N PRO A 62 -14.50 0.23 -9.64
CA PRO A 62 -15.47 -0.03 -8.60
C PRO A 62 -16.03 1.29 -8.05
N ALA A 63 -17.34 1.38 -7.79
CA ALA A 63 -17.93 2.51 -7.07
C ALA A 63 -17.35 2.63 -5.64
N ALA A 64 -17.46 3.80 -5.02
CA ALA A 64 -16.95 3.98 -3.64
C ALA A 64 -17.54 2.93 -2.68
N VAL A 65 -16.68 2.23 -1.93
CA VAL A 65 -17.11 1.23 -0.91
C VAL A 65 -17.30 1.89 0.46
N VAL A 66 -16.71 3.07 0.66
CA VAL A 66 -16.77 3.83 1.90
C VAL A 66 -17.12 5.27 1.55
N GLU A 67 -18.13 5.84 2.20
CA GLU A 67 -18.35 7.29 2.12
C GLU A 67 -17.12 8.02 2.65
N HIS A 68 -16.62 8.98 1.90
CA HIS A 68 -15.61 9.88 2.42
C HIS A 68 -16.26 10.69 3.53
N ASP A 69 -15.76 10.55 4.77
CA ASP A 69 -16.13 11.43 5.87
C ASP A 69 -15.68 12.86 5.51
N ALA A 70 -16.54 13.60 4.81
CA ALA A 70 -16.35 14.98 4.43
C ALA A 70 -16.34 15.82 5.72
N GLY A 71 -15.15 16.15 6.23
CA GLY A 71 -15.01 16.91 7.48
C GLY A 71 -13.96 16.40 8.46
N THR A 72 -13.27 15.30 8.16
CA THR A 72 -12.21 14.72 9.04
C THR A 72 -11.15 15.72 9.46
N GLY A 73 -10.77 16.68 8.60
CA GLY A 73 -9.80 17.72 8.95
C GLY A 73 -10.24 18.65 10.09
N ALA A 74 -11.54 18.98 10.19
CA ALA A 74 -12.09 19.81 11.26
C ALA A 74 -12.33 18.98 12.54
N LEU A 75 -12.80 17.74 12.39
CA LEU A 75 -12.93 16.78 13.49
C LEU A 75 -11.56 16.51 14.14
N PHE A 76 -10.49 16.47 13.35
CA PHE A 76 -9.13 16.33 13.85
C PHE A 76 -8.66 17.45 14.77
N ALA A 77 -9.02 18.69 14.46
CA ALA A 77 -8.68 19.83 15.28
C ALA A 77 -9.47 19.81 16.61
N ALA A 78 -10.67 19.21 16.60
CA ALA A 78 -11.53 19.11 17.78
C ALA A 78 -11.15 17.95 18.73
N PHE A 79 -10.54 16.88 18.21
CA PHE A 79 -10.22 15.66 18.94
C PHE A 79 -8.71 15.40 19.03
N ASP A 80 -8.08 16.02 20.04
CA ASP A 80 -6.67 15.80 20.37
C ASP A 80 -6.40 14.30 20.67
N PRO A 81 -5.47 13.64 19.96
CA PRO A 81 -5.15 12.23 20.16
C PRO A 81 -4.63 11.90 21.56
N ASP A 82 -3.99 12.83 22.25
CA ASP A 82 -3.47 12.61 23.60
C ASP A 82 -4.65 12.42 24.56
N VAL A 83 -5.71 13.20 24.34
CA VAL A 83 -6.95 13.11 25.09
C VAL A 83 -7.75 11.87 24.69
N LEU A 84 -7.83 11.55 23.39
CA LEU A 84 -8.47 10.31 22.94
C LEU A 84 -7.81 9.07 23.56
N GLY A 85 -6.48 9.07 23.74
CA GLY A 85 -5.76 7.97 24.38
C GLY A 85 -6.15 7.71 25.84
N HIS A 86 -6.68 8.71 26.55
CA HIS A 86 -7.19 8.54 27.93
C HIS A 86 -8.62 7.98 27.97
N VAL A 87 -9.40 8.18 26.90
CA VAL A 87 -10.80 7.73 26.79
C VAL A 87 -10.90 6.35 26.14
N VAL A 88 -10.10 6.11 25.11
CA VAL A 88 -10.08 4.86 24.34
C VAL A 88 -9.17 3.85 25.03
N LYS A 89 -9.78 2.99 25.86
CA LYS A 89 -9.09 1.97 26.67
C LYS A 89 -9.16 0.57 26.05
N ASP A 90 -10.20 0.32 25.25
CA ASP A 90 -10.55 -0.98 24.67
C ASP A 90 -11.30 -0.79 23.33
N SER A 91 -11.61 -1.89 22.64
CA SER A 91 -12.36 -1.88 21.38
C SER A 91 -13.76 -1.26 21.52
N THR A 92 -14.41 -1.44 22.67
CA THR A 92 -15.75 -0.91 22.93
C THR A 92 -15.73 0.62 23.01
N THR A 93 -14.87 1.18 23.86
CA THR A 93 -14.67 2.63 24.00
C THR A 93 -14.13 3.26 22.71
N GLY A 94 -13.27 2.55 21.97
CA GLY A 94 -12.85 2.94 20.63
C GLY A 94 -14.02 3.07 19.65
N GLY A 95 -14.90 2.07 19.61
CA GLY A 95 -16.09 2.10 18.75
C GLY A 95 -17.06 3.22 19.11
N ILE A 96 -17.27 3.48 20.41
CA ILE A 96 -18.09 4.60 20.87
C ILE A 96 -17.49 5.93 20.41
N VAL A 97 -16.20 6.16 20.64
CA VAL A 97 -15.52 7.40 20.23
C VAL A 97 -15.59 7.60 18.72
N GLN A 98 -15.38 6.55 17.93
CA GLN A 98 -15.50 6.62 16.47
C GLN A 98 -16.89 7.09 16.04
N LEU A 99 -17.96 6.53 16.61
CA LEU A 99 -19.32 6.96 16.29
C LEU A 99 -19.61 8.38 16.78
N VAL A 100 -19.17 8.76 17.99
CA VAL A 100 -19.28 10.15 18.46
C VAL A 100 -18.66 11.12 17.45
N ILE A 101 -17.47 10.79 16.93
CA ILE A 101 -16.78 11.60 15.92
C ILE A 101 -17.58 11.64 14.60
N THR A 102 -18.06 10.49 14.12
CA THR A 102 -18.89 10.40 12.89
C THR A 102 -20.16 11.22 13.01
N HIS A 103 -20.78 11.28 14.19
CA HIS A 103 -21.95 12.11 14.49
C HIS A 103 -21.60 13.59 14.78
N GLY A 104 -20.51 14.09 14.20
CA GLY A 104 -20.11 15.50 14.33
C GLY A 104 -19.62 15.89 15.72
N GLY A 105 -19.16 14.92 16.52
CA GLY A 105 -18.65 15.15 17.86
C GLY A 105 -19.71 15.44 18.93
N LEU A 106 -21.00 15.50 18.57
CA LEU A 106 -22.12 15.81 19.48
C LEU A 106 -21.98 17.13 20.24
N GLY A 107 -21.23 18.09 19.69
CA GLY A 107 -20.87 19.33 20.40
C GLY A 107 -19.89 19.14 21.56
N LEU A 108 -19.31 17.95 21.70
CA LEU A 108 -18.29 17.62 22.69
C LEU A 108 -16.91 17.97 22.14
N GLY A 109 -16.03 18.49 23.00
CA GLY A 109 -14.60 18.55 22.75
C GLY A 109 -13.90 17.32 23.32
N ALA A 110 -12.63 17.11 22.96
CA ALA A 110 -11.84 15.97 23.46
C ALA A 110 -11.88 15.85 25.00
N ALA A 111 -11.74 16.97 25.72
CA ALA A 111 -11.68 17.00 27.18
C ALA A 111 -13.00 16.59 27.88
N THR A 112 -14.12 16.58 27.16
CA THR A 112 -15.46 16.29 27.70
C THR A 112 -16.03 14.96 27.19
N LEU A 113 -15.22 14.14 26.51
CA LEU A 113 -15.67 12.86 25.94
C LEU A 113 -15.84 11.75 26.99
N ALA A 114 -15.08 11.78 28.08
CA ALA A 114 -14.99 10.65 29.00
C ALA A 114 -16.34 10.24 29.60
N GLU A 115 -17.10 11.19 30.16
CA GLU A 115 -18.40 10.91 30.78
C GLU A 115 -19.45 10.39 29.77
N PRO A 116 -19.66 11.02 28.60
CA PRO A 116 -20.55 10.48 27.56
C PRO A 116 -20.16 9.08 27.08
N VAL A 117 -18.87 8.79 26.95
CA VAL A 117 -18.38 7.48 26.51
C VAL A 117 -18.68 6.41 27.55
N GLU A 118 -18.41 6.66 28.84
CA GLU A 118 -18.73 5.70 29.90
C GLU A 118 -20.25 5.50 30.04
N ALA A 119 -21.07 6.56 29.90
CA ALA A 119 -22.53 6.44 29.91
C ALA A 119 -23.08 5.60 28.74
N ILE A 120 -22.50 5.74 27.53
CA ILE A 120 -22.84 4.89 26.38
C ILE A 120 -22.41 3.44 26.64
N LYS A 121 -21.20 3.24 27.20
CA LYS A 121 -20.68 1.90 27.54
C LYS A 121 -21.58 1.18 28.55
N GLU A 122 -21.99 1.86 29.62
CA GLU A 122 -22.92 1.30 30.61
C GLU A 122 -24.25 0.88 29.97
N ARG A 123 -24.82 1.74 29.11
CA ARG A 123 -26.04 1.40 28.36
C ARG A 123 -25.85 0.20 27.46
N LEU A 124 -24.71 0.12 26.76
CA LEU A 124 -24.39 -1.03 25.90
C LEU A 124 -24.29 -2.32 26.71
N LEU A 125 -23.66 -2.31 27.89
CA LEU A 125 -23.60 -3.46 28.79
C LEU A 125 -24.98 -3.94 29.24
N LEU A 126 -25.91 -3.01 29.51
CA LEU A 126 -27.30 -3.39 29.83
C LEU A 126 -27.97 -4.13 28.66
N THR A 127 -27.66 -3.77 27.41
CA THR A 127 -28.18 -4.51 26.23
C THR A 127 -27.67 -5.93 26.15
N ASP A 128 -26.42 -6.18 26.58
CA ASP A 128 -25.84 -7.52 26.66
C ASP A 128 -26.54 -8.39 27.72
N HIS A 129 -27.27 -7.77 28.65
CA HIS A 129 -28.11 -8.43 29.64
C HIS A 129 -29.60 -8.43 29.28
N GLY A 130 -29.94 -8.17 28.01
CA GLY A 130 -31.30 -8.26 27.49
C GLY A 130 -32.15 -6.99 27.67
N ALA A 131 -31.57 -5.88 28.11
CA ALA A 131 -32.29 -4.61 28.15
C ALA A 131 -32.56 -4.10 26.73
N VAL A 132 -33.79 -3.67 26.47
CA VAL A 132 -34.19 -3.07 25.19
C VAL A 132 -33.81 -1.59 25.18
N VAL A 133 -33.12 -1.16 24.13
CA VAL A 133 -32.84 0.26 23.88
C VAL A 133 -34.04 0.87 23.18
N VAL A 134 -34.78 1.74 23.88
CA VAL A 134 -35.87 2.50 23.28
C VAL A 134 -35.29 3.72 22.58
N PRO A 135 -35.55 3.94 21.27
CA PRO A 135 -35.13 5.15 20.57
C PRO A 135 -35.68 6.41 21.25
N ASP A 136 -34.84 7.42 21.38
CA ASP A 136 -35.22 8.76 21.86
C ASP A 136 -34.37 9.84 21.15
N GLU A 137 -34.63 11.11 21.45
CA GLU A 137 -33.97 12.24 20.79
C GLU A 137 -32.52 12.48 21.27
N ARG A 138 -32.03 11.71 22.24
CA ARG A 138 -30.67 11.90 22.75
C ARG A 138 -29.67 11.30 21.74
N PRO A 139 -28.66 12.05 21.29
CA PRO A 139 -27.69 11.54 20.32
C PRO A 139 -26.94 10.29 20.80
N GLN A 140 -26.73 10.13 22.11
CA GLN A 140 -26.11 8.94 22.69
C GLN A 140 -26.96 7.67 22.44
N THR A 141 -28.28 7.79 22.34
CA THR A 141 -29.16 6.66 22.05
C THR A 141 -28.97 6.15 20.62
N ALA A 142 -28.80 7.03 19.64
CA ALA A 142 -28.47 6.65 18.27
C ALA A 142 -27.16 5.85 18.22
N ILE A 143 -26.12 6.32 18.93
CA ILE A 143 -24.84 5.62 19.02
C ILE A 143 -24.98 4.22 19.63
N VAL A 144 -25.75 4.08 20.73
CA VAL A 144 -25.99 2.75 21.33
C VAL A 144 -26.69 1.83 20.33
N LEU A 145 -27.72 2.31 19.61
CA LEU A 145 -28.46 1.53 18.63
C LEU A 145 -27.55 1.05 17.48
N GLU A 146 -26.70 1.92 16.95
CA GLU A 146 -25.72 1.58 15.92
C GLU A 146 -24.70 0.54 16.40
N LEU A 147 -24.22 0.65 17.65
CA LEU A 147 -23.33 -0.36 18.24
C LEU A 147 -24.02 -1.71 18.40
N VAL A 148 -25.28 -1.73 18.83
CA VAL A 148 -26.06 -2.98 18.94
C VAL A 148 -26.25 -3.63 17.57
N GLU A 149 -26.56 -2.84 16.54
CA GLU A 149 -26.70 -3.33 15.16
C GLU A 149 -25.38 -3.86 14.60
N ALA A 150 -24.25 -3.27 14.97
CA ALA A 150 -22.93 -3.69 14.52
C ALA A 150 -22.36 -4.93 15.26
N LYS A 151 -22.90 -5.33 16.42
CA LYS A 151 -22.40 -6.49 17.19
C LYS A 151 -22.35 -7.79 16.37
N PRO A 152 -23.41 -8.20 15.64
CA PRO A 152 -23.37 -9.40 14.79
C PRO A 152 -22.26 -9.34 13.72
N LYS A 153 -21.89 -8.15 13.25
CA LYS A 153 -20.89 -7.95 12.20
C LYS A 153 -19.48 -8.34 12.66
N LEU A 154 -19.14 -8.13 13.94
CA LEU A 154 -17.86 -8.61 14.47
C LEU A 154 -17.83 -10.14 14.56
N ALA A 155 -18.93 -10.79 14.96
CA ALA A 155 -19.01 -12.25 15.01
C ALA A 155 -18.93 -12.88 13.60
N GLU A 156 -19.61 -12.26 12.63
CA GLU A 156 -19.53 -12.63 11.22
C GLU A 156 -18.11 -12.47 10.67
N LEU A 157 -17.46 -11.34 10.97
CA LEU A 157 -16.06 -11.11 10.58
C LEU A 157 -15.11 -12.14 11.19
N ARG A 158 -15.21 -12.44 12.49
CA ARG A 158 -14.43 -13.49 13.19
C ARG A 158 -14.53 -14.83 12.46
N ALA A 159 -15.74 -15.24 12.12
CA ALA A 159 -15.98 -16.48 11.39
C ALA A 159 -15.37 -16.44 9.97
N LYS A 160 -15.51 -15.30 9.26
CA LYS A 160 -14.98 -15.12 7.90
C LYS A 160 -13.46 -15.15 7.88
N VAL A 161 -12.79 -14.51 8.84
CA VAL A 161 -11.32 -14.46 8.90
C VAL A 161 -10.68 -15.63 9.63
N GLY A 162 -11.47 -16.47 10.30
CA GLY A 162 -10.98 -17.62 11.05
C GLY A 162 -10.23 -17.26 12.34
N ASP A 163 -10.52 -16.09 12.92
CA ASP A 163 -9.93 -15.61 14.17
C ASP A 163 -11.03 -15.40 15.22
N PRO A 164 -11.24 -16.34 16.16
CA PRO A 164 -12.26 -16.21 17.19
C PRO A 164 -11.95 -15.09 18.19
N ASP A 165 -10.68 -14.71 18.34
CA ASP A 165 -10.20 -13.73 19.31
C ASP A 165 -10.05 -12.32 18.71
N LEU A 166 -10.43 -12.13 17.45
CA LEU A 166 -10.41 -10.83 16.78
C LEU A 166 -11.18 -9.80 17.61
N ASP A 167 -10.50 -8.74 18.03
CA ASP A 167 -11.06 -7.69 18.86
C ASP A 167 -10.85 -6.34 18.19
N LEU A 168 -11.86 -5.90 17.42
CA LEU A 168 -11.87 -4.60 16.75
C LEU A 168 -13.04 -3.76 17.26
N PRO A 169 -12.90 -2.43 17.30
CA PRO A 169 -14.04 -1.52 17.36
C PRO A 169 -15.13 -1.94 16.36
N LEU A 170 -16.38 -2.04 16.83
CA LEU A 170 -17.50 -2.52 16.02
C LEU A 170 -17.66 -1.76 14.68
N PRO A 171 -17.50 -0.42 14.63
CA PRO A 171 -17.56 0.31 13.37
C PRO A 171 -16.45 -0.09 12.38
N GLN A 172 -15.23 -0.37 12.84
CA GLN A 172 -14.13 -0.88 12.01
C GLN A 172 -14.44 -2.30 11.49
N ALA A 173 -14.91 -3.20 12.35
CA ALA A 173 -15.31 -4.54 11.95
C ALA A 173 -16.40 -4.52 10.88
N ALA A 174 -17.42 -3.67 11.05
CA ALA A 174 -18.46 -3.47 10.06
C ALA A 174 -17.92 -2.93 8.73
N ALA A 175 -16.95 -2.01 8.75
CA ALA A 175 -16.32 -1.50 7.52
C ALA A 175 -15.53 -2.60 6.77
N VAL A 176 -14.72 -3.39 7.48
CA VAL A 176 -14.00 -4.53 6.87
C VAL A 176 -14.96 -5.52 6.27
N LEU A 177 -16.00 -5.90 7.01
CA LEU A 177 -16.97 -6.86 6.53
C LEU A 177 -17.74 -6.36 5.29
N ARG A 178 -18.19 -5.08 5.27
CA ARG A 178 -18.81 -4.48 4.07
C ARG A 178 -17.90 -4.56 2.84
N PHE A 179 -16.60 -4.32 3.01
CA PHE A 179 -15.64 -4.46 1.93
C PHE A 179 -15.55 -5.91 1.44
N LEU A 180 -15.45 -6.87 2.37
CA LEU A 180 -15.41 -8.29 2.02
C LEU A 180 -16.74 -8.82 1.44
N ASP A 181 -17.86 -8.18 1.72
CA ASP A 181 -19.16 -8.53 1.12
C ASP A 181 -19.32 -7.91 -0.27
N THR A 182 -18.70 -6.74 -0.49
CA THR A 182 -18.57 -6.12 -1.82
C THR A 182 -17.68 -6.97 -2.74
N TYR A 183 -16.64 -7.59 -2.19
CA TYR A 183 -15.72 -8.48 -2.91
C TYR A 183 -15.66 -9.88 -2.26
N PRO A 184 -16.69 -10.73 -2.46
CA PRO A 184 -16.81 -12.00 -1.74
C PRO A 184 -15.66 -12.97 -2.02
N ASP A 185 -15.08 -12.93 -3.22
CA ASP A 185 -13.96 -13.78 -3.61
C ASP A 185 -12.61 -13.33 -3.05
N PHE A 186 -12.47 -12.04 -2.72
CA PHE A 186 -11.20 -11.41 -2.38
C PHE A 186 -10.55 -12.11 -1.18
N TRP A 187 -11.33 -12.39 -0.13
CA TRP A 187 -10.81 -13.04 1.07
C TRP A 187 -10.23 -14.43 0.80
N GLY A 188 -10.92 -15.24 0.00
CA GLY A 188 -10.45 -16.58 -0.37
C GLY A 188 -9.19 -16.54 -1.23
N ARG A 189 -9.10 -15.58 -2.16
CA ARG A 189 -7.92 -15.37 -3.01
C ARG A 189 -6.72 -14.90 -2.18
N LEU A 190 -6.93 -13.98 -1.25
CA LEU A 190 -5.90 -13.47 -0.35
C LEU A 190 -5.39 -14.57 0.59
N THR A 191 -6.28 -15.24 1.32
CA THR A 191 -5.91 -16.23 2.35
C THR A 191 -5.33 -17.52 1.81
N GLY A 192 -5.56 -17.84 0.53
CA GLY A 192 -4.84 -18.91 -0.17
C GLY A 192 -3.34 -18.61 -0.36
N SER A 193 -2.91 -17.37 -0.11
CA SER A 193 -1.52 -16.96 -0.27
C SER A 193 -0.93 -16.31 0.98
N CYS A 194 -1.69 -15.52 1.74
CA CYS A 194 -1.22 -14.66 2.83
C CYS A 194 -2.02 -14.87 4.12
N THR A 195 -1.41 -14.70 5.29
CA THR A 195 -2.14 -14.63 6.58
C THR A 195 -2.25 -13.18 7.05
N ILE A 196 -3.38 -12.80 7.66
CA ILE A 196 -3.55 -11.50 8.30
C ILE A 196 -3.66 -11.71 9.81
N THR A 197 -2.82 -11.00 10.57
CA THR A 197 -2.89 -10.90 12.03
C THR A 197 -3.34 -9.50 12.40
N PHE A 198 -4.60 -9.37 12.82
CA PHE A 198 -5.08 -8.14 13.45
C PHE A 198 -4.50 -7.99 14.86
N ASN A 199 -4.61 -6.79 15.41
CA ASN A 199 -4.22 -6.47 16.78
C ASN A 199 -2.73 -6.72 17.11
N SER A 200 -1.85 -6.61 16.10
CA SER A 200 -0.43 -6.89 16.25
C SER A 200 0.39 -5.63 16.58
N SER A 201 1.15 -5.67 17.68
CA SER A 201 2.09 -4.60 18.02
C SER A 201 3.29 -4.50 17.08
N ARG A 202 3.52 -5.51 16.22
CA ARG A 202 4.59 -5.47 15.21
C ARG A 202 4.42 -4.31 14.22
N ALA A 203 3.18 -3.91 13.97
CA ALA A 203 2.86 -2.84 13.02
C ALA A 203 2.86 -1.44 13.68
N ASP A 204 3.00 -1.35 15.01
CA ASP A 204 2.85 -0.09 15.74
C ASP A 204 3.89 0.96 15.31
N GLN A 205 5.13 0.52 15.08
CA GLN A 205 6.24 1.38 14.65
C GLN A 205 6.28 1.61 13.14
N ARG A 206 5.32 1.07 12.38
CA ARG A 206 5.32 1.02 10.91
C ARG A 206 4.13 1.74 10.28
N GLY A 207 3.47 2.62 11.01
CA GLY A 207 2.28 3.30 10.49
C GLY A 207 0.96 2.62 10.84
N GLY A 208 1.02 1.48 11.54
CA GLY A 208 -0.14 0.66 11.93
C GLY A 208 -0.40 -0.55 11.01
N GLY A 209 0.28 -0.63 9.87
CA GLY A 209 0.25 -1.78 8.96
C GLY A 209 1.67 -2.25 8.66
N LEU A 210 1.82 -3.55 8.39
CA LEU A 210 3.08 -4.14 7.96
C LEU A 210 2.84 -5.41 7.16
N TYR A 211 3.33 -5.43 5.92
CA TYR A 211 3.51 -6.65 5.14
C TYR A 211 4.94 -7.21 5.25
N GLU A 212 5.07 -8.46 5.71
CA GLU A 212 6.31 -9.22 5.74
C GLU A 212 6.34 -10.24 4.59
N ALA A 213 7.07 -9.91 3.52
CA ALA A 213 7.14 -10.75 2.31
C ALA A 213 7.76 -12.14 2.54
N ALA A 214 8.67 -12.27 3.52
CA ALA A 214 9.36 -13.54 3.82
C ALA A 214 8.37 -14.63 4.28
N ASP A 215 7.38 -14.25 5.09
CA ASP A 215 6.38 -15.16 5.65
C ASP A 215 5.02 -15.03 4.96
N ASN A 216 4.89 -14.10 4.00
CA ASN A 216 3.64 -13.66 3.38
C ASN A 216 2.56 -13.37 4.45
N ARG A 217 2.90 -12.45 5.35
CA ARG A 217 2.04 -12.08 6.49
C ARG A 217 1.77 -10.60 6.53
N ILE A 218 0.53 -10.24 6.82
CA ILE A 218 0.11 -8.88 7.10
C ILE A 218 -0.15 -8.76 8.60
N PHE A 219 0.39 -7.70 9.20
CA PHE A 219 0.12 -7.32 10.57
C PHE A 219 -0.61 -5.98 10.57
N VAL A 220 -1.71 -5.91 11.30
CA VAL A 220 -2.48 -4.67 11.46
C VAL A 220 -2.57 -4.35 12.95
N SER A 221 -2.18 -3.14 13.33
CA SER A 221 -2.30 -2.62 14.68
C SER A 221 -3.77 -2.43 15.08
N ARG A 222 -4.03 -2.39 16.39
CA ARG A 222 -5.40 -2.23 16.93
C ARG A 222 -6.08 -0.93 16.52
N LEU A 223 -5.32 0.17 16.46
CA LEU A 223 -5.78 1.48 15.99
C LEU A 223 -7.17 1.90 16.50
N LEU A 224 -7.39 1.75 17.81
CA LEU A 224 -8.72 1.84 18.42
C LEU A 224 -9.43 3.19 18.22
N ALA A 225 -8.68 4.27 18.01
CA ALA A 225 -9.21 5.62 17.78
C ALA A 225 -9.28 6.00 16.29
N THR A 226 -8.84 5.13 15.38
CA THR A 226 -8.83 5.41 13.94
C THR A 226 -10.23 5.22 13.36
N PRO A 227 -10.74 6.18 12.56
CA PRO A 227 -12.04 6.04 11.91
C PRO A 227 -12.11 4.77 11.04
N PRO A 228 -13.31 4.17 10.91
CA PRO A 228 -13.49 2.92 10.17
C PRO A 228 -12.96 2.94 8.74
N GLY A 229 -13.19 4.03 8.01
CA GLY A 229 -12.71 4.16 6.63
C GLY A 229 -11.18 4.25 6.52
N ALA A 230 -10.52 4.94 7.45
CA ALA A 230 -9.06 5.01 7.49
C ALA A 230 -8.43 3.67 7.90
N PHE A 231 -9.05 2.96 8.85
CA PHE A 231 -8.64 1.61 9.23
C PHE A 231 -8.77 0.63 8.06
N LEU A 232 -9.92 0.65 7.36
CA LEU A 232 -10.13 -0.20 6.19
C LEU A 232 -9.10 0.10 5.08
N ARG A 233 -8.83 1.38 4.81
CA ARG A 233 -7.77 1.79 3.86
C ARG A 233 -6.43 1.16 4.21
N LEU A 234 -6.02 1.21 5.47
CA LEU A 234 -4.79 0.58 5.92
C LEU A 234 -4.80 -0.94 5.69
N VAL A 235 -5.89 -1.62 6.05
CA VAL A 235 -6.01 -3.07 5.78
C VAL A 235 -5.84 -3.35 4.28
N VAL A 236 -6.57 -2.65 3.42
CA VAL A 236 -6.52 -2.86 1.98
C VAL A 236 -5.14 -2.48 1.40
N HIS A 237 -4.49 -1.45 1.92
CA HIS A 237 -3.11 -1.07 1.57
C HIS A 237 -2.15 -2.24 1.78
N GLU A 238 -2.14 -2.84 2.98
CA GLU A 238 -1.28 -4.00 3.25
C GLU A 238 -1.61 -5.21 2.38
N THR A 239 -2.89 -5.42 2.06
CA THR A 239 -3.26 -6.46 1.09
C THR A 239 -2.75 -6.17 -0.32
N GLY A 240 -2.60 -4.89 -0.68
CA GLY A 240 -1.99 -4.47 -1.94
C GLY A 240 -0.53 -4.90 -2.05
N HIS A 241 0.24 -4.82 -0.96
CA HIS A 241 1.58 -5.39 -0.91
C HIS A 241 1.56 -6.93 -1.06
N ALA A 242 0.68 -7.62 -0.33
CA ALA A 242 0.61 -9.09 -0.39
C ALA A 242 0.13 -9.64 -1.74
N THR A 243 -0.70 -8.90 -2.46
CA THR A 243 -1.34 -9.38 -3.70
C THR A 243 -0.81 -8.69 -4.94
N PHE A 244 -1.09 -7.40 -5.10
CA PHE A 244 -0.79 -6.65 -6.31
C PHE A 244 0.71 -6.47 -6.52
N GLU A 245 1.45 -6.04 -5.51
CA GLU A 245 2.93 -5.97 -5.61
C GLU A 245 3.53 -7.36 -5.88
N THR A 246 3.07 -8.39 -5.16
CA THR A 246 3.51 -9.77 -5.37
C THR A 246 3.24 -10.26 -6.79
N ALA A 247 2.09 -9.95 -7.37
CA ALA A 247 1.73 -10.32 -8.74
C ALA A 247 2.62 -9.61 -9.78
N LEU A 248 3.03 -8.36 -9.52
CA LEU A 248 3.89 -7.59 -10.41
C LEU A 248 5.37 -7.98 -10.28
N LEU A 249 5.85 -8.21 -9.06
CA LEU A 249 7.28 -8.37 -8.76
C LEU A 249 7.72 -9.82 -8.52
N GLY A 250 6.76 -10.76 -8.44
CA GLY A 250 7.02 -12.19 -8.27
C GLY A 250 7.59 -12.53 -6.89
N ARG A 251 7.05 -11.93 -5.82
CA ARG A 251 7.52 -12.07 -4.41
C ARG A 251 8.96 -11.60 -4.16
N ARG A 252 9.54 -10.82 -5.06
CA ARG A 252 10.84 -10.18 -4.85
C ARG A 252 10.61 -8.73 -4.44
N SER A 253 11.38 -8.26 -3.46
CA SER A 253 11.43 -6.84 -3.16
C SER A 253 12.13 -6.10 -4.31
N MET A 254 11.64 -4.91 -4.65
CA MET A 254 12.32 -4.08 -5.64
C MET A 254 13.69 -3.64 -5.10
N PRO A 255 14.78 -3.76 -5.89
CA PRO A 255 16.08 -3.26 -5.48
C PRO A 255 16.01 -1.78 -5.09
N VAL A 256 16.64 -1.39 -3.98
CA VAL A 256 16.59 -0.01 -3.44
C VAL A 256 16.96 1.05 -4.49
N ALA A 257 17.87 0.71 -5.40
CA ALA A 257 18.30 1.53 -6.52
C ALA A 257 17.18 1.90 -7.50
N LEU A 258 16.19 1.02 -7.67
CA LEU A 258 15.00 1.22 -8.50
C LEU A 258 13.80 1.67 -7.68
N ASP A 259 13.72 1.28 -6.40
CA ASP A 259 12.58 1.54 -5.53
C ASP A 259 12.58 2.95 -4.94
N THR A 260 13.71 3.39 -4.36
CA THR A 260 13.77 4.69 -3.66
C THR A 260 14.51 5.74 -4.48
N HIS A 261 15.64 5.36 -5.07
CA HIS A 261 16.43 6.27 -5.88
C HIS A 261 15.76 6.50 -7.24
N SER A 262 15.81 7.72 -7.76
CA SER A 262 15.43 7.93 -9.15
C SER A 262 16.44 7.20 -10.03
N VAL A 263 15.94 6.47 -11.03
CA VAL A 263 16.75 5.84 -12.08
C VAL A 263 17.72 6.86 -12.69
N ALA A 264 17.30 8.12 -12.83
CA ALA A 264 18.15 9.22 -13.32
C ALA A 264 19.39 9.51 -12.45
N ALA A 265 19.41 9.08 -11.18
CA ALA A 265 20.52 9.27 -10.26
C ALA A 265 21.56 8.12 -10.28
N LEU A 266 21.27 7.00 -10.96
CA LEU A 266 22.22 5.88 -11.06
C LEU A 266 23.59 6.32 -11.63
N PRO A 267 23.69 7.12 -12.72
CA PRO A 267 24.99 7.54 -13.24
C PRO A 267 25.89 8.23 -12.22
N ALA A 268 25.31 9.11 -11.39
CA ALA A 268 26.06 9.86 -10.39
C ALA A 268 26.59 8.92 -9.29
N ARG A 269 25.77 7.97 -8.83
CA ARG A 269 26.17 6.95 -7.84
C ARG A 269 27.42 6.17 -8.29
N PHE A 270 27.50 5.82 -9.57
CA PHE A 270 28.63 5.08 -10.14
C PHE A 270 29.77 5.99 -10.66
N ALA A 271 29.62 7.33 -10.60
CA ALA A 271 30.62 8.29 -11.05
C ALA A 271 31.53 8.80 -9.92
N ASP A 272 31.11 8.75 -8.66
CA ASP A 272 31.83 9.35 -7.52
C ASP A 272 33.00 8.51 -6.96
N LEU A 273 33.40 7.44 -7.65
CA LEU A 273 34.55 6.63 -7.24
C LEU A 273 35.89 7.27 -7.65
N GLY A 274 36.70 7.59 -6.64
CA GLY A 274 38.06 8.13 -6.79
C GLY A 274 39.12 7.07 -7.15
N PRO A 275 40.27 7.48 -7.70
CA PRO A 275 41.30 6.56 -8.18
C PRO A 275 42.18 6.00 -7.05
N GLY A 276 42.39 4.67 -7.02
CA GLY A 276 43.37 4.02 -6.14
C GLY A 276 42.95 2.68 -5.54
N GLN A 277 43.46 1.58 -6.11
CA GLN A 277 43.65 0.18 -5.61
C GLN A 277 42.53 -0.58 -4.86
N ALA A 278 41.52 0.07 -4.28
CA ALA A 278 40.22 -0.52 -3.96
C ALA A 278 39.30 -0.59 -5.20
N GLU A 279 39.69 0.05 -6.31
CA GLU A 279 38.88 0.16 -7.53
C GLU A 279 38.46 -1.18 -8.11
N ARG A 280 39.28 -2.24 -8.11
CA ARG A 280 38.83 -3.53 -8.71
C ARG A 280 37.71 -4.22 -7.93
N LEU A 281 37.81 -4.26 -6.60
CA LEU A 281 36.79 -4.90 -5.76
C LEU A 281 35.51 -4.07 -5.70
N VAL A 282 35.64 -2.74 -5.70
CA VAL A 282 34.50 -1.83 -5.79
C VAL A 282 33.83 -1.97 -7.16
N LEU A 283 34.61 -1.95 -8.26
CA LEU A 283 34.08 -2.11 -9.62
C LEU A 283 33.45 -3.49 -9.85
N SER A 284 33.97 -4.57 -9.26
CA SER A 284 33.34 -5.89 -9.37
C SER A 284 32.01 -5.94 -8.62
N THR A 285 31.92 -5.27 -7.46
CA THR A 285 30.67 -5.15 -6.68
C THR A 285 29.63 -4.30 -7.43
N GLU A 286 30.05 -3.18 -8.02
CA GLU A 286 29.16 -2.33 -8.82
C GLU A 286 28.73 -2.98 -10.12
N ASP A 287 29.65 -3.68 -10.81
CA ASP A 287 29.30 -4.45 -12.00
C ASP A 287 28.30 -5.55 -11.66
N GLN A 288 28.46 -6.19 -10.50
CA GLN A 288 27.50 -7.14 -9.97
C GLN A 288 26.15 -6.47 -9.68
N GLU A 289 26.13 -5.33 -8.99
CA GLU A 289 24.89 -4.57 -8.73
C GLU A 289 24.19 -4.22 -10.05
N VAL A 290 24.90 -3.72 -11.06
CA VAL A 290 24.32 -3.38 -12.37
C VAL A 290 23.77 -4.62 -13.08
N ARG A 291 24.47 -5.77 -13.02
CA ARG A 291 23.97 -7.04 -13.57
C ARG A 291 22.74 -7.54 -12.84
N ASP A 292 22.71 -7.42 -11.52
CA ASP A 292 21.56 -7.81 -10.69
C ASP A 292 20.35 -6.92 -11.00
N LEU A 293 20.56 -5.60 -11.15
CA LEU A 293 19.52 -4.65 -11.54
C LEU A 293 18.99 -4.93 -12.95
N GLN A 294 19.87 -5.22 -13.91
CA GLN A 294 19.48 -5.58 -15.27
C GLN A 294 18.69 -6.90 -15.28
N SER A 295 19.17 -7.91 -14.56
CA SER A 295 18.48 -9.21 -14.44
C SER A 295 17.12 -9.07 -13.78
N TYR A 296 17.02 -8.23 -12.76
CA TYR A 296 15.75 -7.89 -12.12
C TYR A 296 14.78 -7.23 -13.11
N TRP A 297 15.26 -6.20 -13.83
CA TRP A 297 14.48 -5.47 -14.84
C TRP A 297 13.96 -6.37 -15.96
N ASP A 298 14.82 -7.22 -16.50
CA ASP A 298 14.48 -8.13 -17.60
C ASP A 298 13.48 -9.20 -17.15
N ALA A 299 13.53 -9.60 -15.88
CA ALA A 299 12.59 -10.54 -15.28
C ALA A 299 11.23 -9.90 -14.92
N MET A 300 11.07 -8.58 -14.99
CA MET A 300 9.77 -7.94 -14.74
C MET A 300 8.79 -8.22 -15.88
N SER A 301 7.54 -8.50 -15.52
CA SER A 301 6.46 -8.64 -16.50
C SER A 301 6.25 -7.33 -17.28
N PRO A 302 5.64 -7.38 -18.47
CA PRO A 302 5.29 -6.17 -19.22
C PRO A 302 4.44 -5.20 -18.40
N ASP A 303 3.48 -5.70 -17.62
CA ASP A 303 2.60 -4.88 -16.77
C ASP A 303 3.36 -4.24 -15.60
N ALA A 304 4.30 -4.97 -14.99
CA ALA A 304 5.15 -4.41 -13.93
C ALA A 304 6.04 -3.28 -14.45
N ARG A 305 6.66 -3.46 -15.62
CA ARG A 305 7.44 -2.40 -16.28
C ARG A 305 6.57 -1.22 -16.68
N LYS A 306 5.36 -1.47 -17.20
CA LYS A 306 4.39 -0.43 -17.54
C LYS A 306 3.99 0.41 -16.32
N LEU A 307 3.67 -0.22 -15.20
CA LEU A 307 3.34 0.49 -13.96
C LEU A 307 4.54 1.23 -13.39
N TYR A 308 5.74 0.63 -13.47
CA TYR A 308 6.97 1.28 -13.03
C TYR A 308 7.29 2.55 -13.83
N HIS A 309 7.16 2.52 -15.16
CA HIS A 309 7.30 3.74 -15.97
C HIS A 309 6.27 4.80 -15.58
N ALA A 310 5.01 4.40 -15.37
CA ALA A 310 3.97 5.33 -14.92
C ALA A 310 4.36 5.98 -13.57
N TRP A 311 4.85 5.19 -12.61
CA TRP A 311 5.33 5.70 -11.34
C TRP A 311 6.52 6.66 -11.49
N LEU A 312 7.49 6.37 -12.35
CA LEU A 312 8.62 7.28 -12.60
C LEU A 312 8.16 8.65 -13.10
N THR A 313 7.14 8.70 -13.96
CA THR A 313 6.52 9.97 -14.38
C THR A 313 5.76 10.62 -13.23
N LEU A 314 4.89 9.87 -12.54
CA LEU A 314 4.02 10.43 -11.50
C LEU A 314 4.79 10.91 -10.26
N ARG A 315 5.89 10.27 -9.89
CA ARG A 315 6.72 10.71 -8.76
C ARG A 315 7.42 12.05 -9.03
N ALA A 316 7.73 12.36 -10.30
CA ALA A 316 8.26 13.66 -10.69
C ALA A 316 7.19 14.77 -10.60
N HIS A 317 5.91 14.37 -10.70
CA HIS A 317 4.72 15.23 -10.63
C HIS A 317 3.89 14.90 -9.38
N ARG A 318 4.54 14.87 -8.20
CA ARG A 318 3.95 14.34 -6.96
C ARG A 318 2.61 14.97 -6.57
N ASP A 319 2.35 16.22 -6.96
CA ASP A 319 1.09 16.92 -6.70
C ASP A 319 -0.09 16.32 -7.47
N ARG A 320 0.18 15.55 -8.53
CA ARG A 320 -0.79 14.81 -9.35
C ARG A 320 -1.13 13.43 -8.80
N LEU A 321 -0.44 12.97 -7.76
CA LEU A 321 -0.79 11.76 -7.02
C LEU A 321 -2.02 12.00 -6.14
N LEU A 322 -2.80 10.96 -5.89
CA LEU A 322 -3.93 11.04 -4.96
C LEU A 322 -3.45 10.72 -3.54
N GLY A 323 -3.29 11.76 -2.73
CA GLY A 323 -3.06 11.61 -1.29
C GLY A 323 -4.38 11.64 -0.53
N LEU A 324 -4.73 10.55 0.15
CA LEU A 324 -5.85 10.53 1.08
C LEU A 324 -5.41 10.87 2.51
N ASP A 325 -6.32 11.39 3.31
CA ASP A 325 -6.11 11.52 4.75
C ASP A 325 -6.36 10.15 5.41
N LEU A 326 -5.29 9.48 5.85
CA LEU A 326 -5.37 8.19 6.57
C LEU A 326 -5.44 8.34 8.08
N TRP A 327 -5.89 9.49 8.53
CA TRP A 327 -6.01 9.83 9.91
C TRP A 327 -4.64 9.96 10.62
N ARG A 328 -4.21 8.95 11.37
CA ARG A 328 -2.96 8.96 12.15
C ARG A 328 -2.36 7.56 12.25
N ASP A 329 -1.06 7.50 12.44
CA ASP A 329 -0.38 6.28 12.84
C ASP A 329 -0.39 6.05 14.38
N PRO A 330 0.03 4.88 14.87
CA PRO A 330 0.14 4.60 16.31
C PRO A 330 1.12 5.52 17.06
N ALA A 331 2.11 6.09 16.36
CA ALA A 331 3.03 7.09 16.88
C ALA A 331 2.44 8.52 16.87
N ARG A 332 1.15 8.66 16.55
CA ARG A 332 0.37 9.91 16.51
C ARG A 332 0.76 10.88 15.38
N ASN A 333 1.57 10.43 14.42
CA ASN A 333 1.90 11.21 13.23
C ASN A 333 0.69 11.34 12.31
N ARG A 334 0.48 12.55 11.78
CA ARG A 334 -0.58 12.79 10.81
C ARG A 334 -0.22 12.17 9.47
N LEU A 335 -1.14 11.39 8.90
CA LEU A 335 -1.01 10.83 7.56
C LEU A 335 -1.77 11.72 6.56
N SER A 336 -1.31 12.97 6.43
CA SER A 336 -1.96 13.98 5.59
C SER A 336 -1.89 13.62 4.10
N PRO A 337 -2.79 14.18 3.26
CA PRO A 337 -2.70 14.04 1.80
C PRO A 337 -1.31 14.29 1.23
N ASP A 338 -0.63 15.36 1.66
CA ASP A 338 0.73 15.68 1.21
C ASP A 338 1.76 14.65 1.66
N HIS A 339 1.64 14.16 2.90
CA HIS A 339 2.50 13.10 3.39
C HIS A 339 2.31 11.80 2.59
N ARG A 340 1.06 11.41 2.30
CA ARG A 340 0.75 10.22 1.48
C ARG A 340 1.21 10.36 0.03
N ARG A 341 1.08 11.55 -0.58
CA ARG A 341 1.68 11.83 -1.90
C ARG A 341 3.21 11.65 -1.87
N GLY A 342 3.86 12.15 -0.83
CA GLY A 342 5.30 11.96 -0.63
C GLY A 342 5.68 10.49 -0.46
N TYR A 343 4.87 9.73 0.28
CA TYR A 343 5.03 8.30 0.50
C TYR A 343 4.94 7.49 -0.81
N GLN A 344 3.88 7.74 -1.60
CA GLN A 344 3.69 7.15 -2.94
C GLN A 344 4.82 7.52 -3.92
N ALA A 345 5.25 8.78 -3.93
CA ALA A 345 6.36 9.23 -4.79
C ALA A 345 7.74 8.70 -4.34
N GLY A 346 7.84 8.29 -3.07
CA GLY A 346 9.08 7.89 -2.43
C GLY A 346 9.52 6.47 -2.79
N LYS A 347 8.57 5.54 -2.93
CA LYS A 347 8.83 4.11 -3.15
C LYS A 347 7.82 3.49 -4.10
N PHE A 348 8.26 2.56 -4.95
CA PHE A 348 7.40 1.91 -5.92
C PHE A 348 6.45 0.90 -5.28
N SER A 349 6.91 0.16 -4.26
CA SER A 349 6.05 -0.76 -3.51
C SER A 349 4.87 -0.03 -2.85
N GLU A 350 5.13 1.13 -2.24
CA GLU A 350 4.11 1.97 -1.61
C GLU A 350 3.15 2.55 -2.64
N PHE A 351 3.67 2.96 -3.81
CA PHE A 351 2.81 3.35 -4.92
C PHE A 351 1.87 2.21 -5.35
N CYS A 352 2.39 0.98 -5.48
CA CYS A 352 1.58 -0.19 -5.83
C CYS A 352 0.47 -0.45 -4.82
N ALA A 353 0.79 -0.47 -3.52
CA ALA A 353 -0.18 -0.68 -2.45
C ALA A 353 -1.22 0.43 -2.37
N GLU A 354 -0.80 1.70 -2.52
CA GLU A 354 -1.71 2.85 -2.51
C GLU A 354 -2.65 2.85 -3.71
N VAL A 355 -2.15 2.70 -4.93
CA VAL A 355 -3.03 2.72 -6.11
C VAL A 355 -3.96 1.52 -6.15
N PHE A 356 -3.54 0.36 -5.63
CA PHE A 356 -4.42 -0.79 -5.42
C PHE A 356 -5.53 -0.47 -4.42
N MET A 357 -5.19 0.08 -3.25
CA MET A 357 -6.17 0.48 -2.24
C MET A 357 -7.18 1.49 -2.79
N LEU A 358 -6.69 2.55 -3.44
CA LEU A 358 -7.53 3.59 -4.04
C LEU A 358 -8.44 3.02 -5.12
N TYR A 359 -7.95 2.08 -5.91
CA TYR A 359 -8.72 1.40 -6.94
C TYR A 359 -9.81 0.50 -6.33
N ALA A 360 -9.44 -0.36 -5.38
CA ALA A 360 -10.33 -1.31 -4.72
C ALA A 360 -11.47 -0.61 -3.95
N LEU A 361 -11.18 0.56 -3.37
CA LEU A 361 -12.17 1.34 -2.64
C LEU A 361 -12.99 2.28 -3.51
N GLY A 362 -12.65 2.43 -4.80
CA GLY A 362 -13.34 3.31 -5.76
C GLY A 362 -12.90 4.78 -5.74
N ASP A 363 -11.90 5.12 -4.93
CA ASP A 363 -11.38 6.48 -4.75
C ASP A 363 -10.56 6.95 -5.98
N LEU A 364 -9.97 6.02 -6.74
CA LEU A 364 -9.03 6.34 -7.81
C LEU A 364 -9.71 6.85 -9.10
N GLN A 365 -10.88 6.32 -9.45
CA GLN A 365 -11.55 6.67 -10.71
C GLN A 365 -11.86 8.17 -10.85
N PRO A 366 -12.58 8.81 -9.91
CA PRO A 366 -12.93 10.22 -10.06
C PRO A 366 -11.68 11.11 -10.13
N HIS A 367 -10.61 10.74 -9.43
CA HIS A 367 -9.32 11.45 -9.50
C HIS A 367 -8.69 11.34 -10.89
N VAL A 368 -8.59 10.14 -11.44
CA VAL A 368 -8.02 9.92 -12.78
C VAL A 368 -8.88 10.62 -13.84
N GLU A 369 -10.20 10.51 -13.78
CA GLU A 369 -11.11 11.19 -14.72
C GLU A 369 -10.93 12.72 -14.67
N ALA A 370 -10.84 13.31 -13.48
CA ALA A 370 -10.61 14.74 -13.31
C ALA A 370 -9.26 15.18 -13.92
N LEU A 371 -8.18 14.43 -13.69
CA LEU A 371 -6.87 14.73 -14.29
C LEU A 371 -6.87 14.59 -15.80
N LEU A 372 -7.57 13.59 -16.35
CA LEU A 372 -7.67 13.39 -17.80
C LEU A 372 -8.47 14.51 -18.46
N ALA A 373 -9.52 15.01 -17.81
CA ALA A 373 -10.36 16.10 -18.28
C ALA A 373 -9.68 17.48 -18.18
N ASP A 374 -8.79 17.69 -17.20
CA ASP A 374 -8.13 18.99 -17.02
C ASP A 374 -7.12 19.27 -18.15
N GLY A 375 -7.40 20.28 -18.99
CA GLY A 375 -6.53 20.71 -20.09
C GLY A 375 -5.16 21.25 -19.67
N ARG A 376 -4.95 21.52 -18.38
CA ARG A 376 -3.68 22.03 -17.82
C ARG A 376 -2.73 20.91 -17.40
N VAL A 377 -3.21 19.67 -17.29
CA VAL A 377 -2.38 18.52 -16.89
C VAL A 377 -1.54 18.06 -18.08
N GLU A 378 -0.26 17.82 -17.81
CA GLU A 378 0.76 17.45 -18.77
C GLU A 378 0.39 16.14 -19.50
N PRO A 379 0.57 16.04 -20.84
CA PRO A 379 0.19 14.84 -21.60
C PRO A 379 0.85 13.54 -21.12
N GLU A 380 2.09 13.64 -20.63
CA GLU A 380 2.84 12.53 -20.04
C GLU A 380 2.22 12.03 -18.74
N VAL A 381 1.73 12.93 -17.86
CA VAL A 381 1.02 12.58 -16.62
C VAL A 381 -0.29 11.86 -16.95
N LYS A 382 -1.04 12.37 -17.94
CA LYS A 382 -2.27 11.70 -18.41
C LYS A 382 -1.98 10.30 -18.94
N THR A 383 -0.90 10.15 -19.69
CA THR A 383 -0.47 8.85 -20.23
C THR A 383 -0.05 7.89 -19.12
N ALA A 384 0.72 8.38 -18.14
CA ALA A 384 1.11 7.60 -16.97
C ALA A 384 -0.11 7.07 -16.19
N TRP A 385 -1.12 7.92 -15.95
CA TRP A 385 -2.35 7.47 -15.29
C TRP A 385 -3.16 6.46 -16.11
N ARG A 386 -3.24 6.60 -17.43
CA ARG A 386 -3.87 5.57 -18.29
C ARG A 386 -3.14 4.24 -18.22
N ASN A 387 -1.81 4.28 -18.24
CA ASN A 387 -0.99 3.07 -18.13
C ASN A 387 -1.16 2.40 -16.77
N ALA A 388 -1.09 3.17 -15.68
CA ALA A 388 -1.36 2.66 -14.34
C ALA A 388 -2.77 2.05 -14.22
N TRP A 389 -3.78 2.73 -14.78
CA TRP A 389 -5.15 2.22 -14.84
C TRP A 389 -5.25 0.88 -15.56
N SER A 390 -4.62 0.76 -16.73
CA SER A 390 -4.66 -0.48 -17.51
C SER A 390 -4.04 -1.65 -16.77
N VAL A 391 -2.99 -1.41 -15.98
CA VAL A 391 -2.36 -2.45 -15.15
C VAL A 391 -3.26 -2.81 -13.96
N LEU A 392 -3.91 -1.84 -13.33
CA LEU A 392 -4.87 -2.10 -12.26
C LEU A 392 -6.03 -2.97 -12.77
N VAL A 393 -6.61 -2.67 -13.92
CA VAL A 393 -7.65 -3.50 -14.53
C VAL A 393 -7.12 -4.91 -14.88
N ALA A 394 -5.91 -5.02 -15.42
CA ALA A 394 -5.35 -6.32 -15.81
C ALA A 394 -4.96 -7.21 -14.62
N VAL A 395 -4.51 -6.61 -13.51
CA VAL A 395 -3.85 -7.33 -12.42
C VAL A 395 -4.61 -7.23 -11.10
N ALA A 396 -5.19 -6.08 -10.76
CA ALA A 396 -5.96 -5.90 -9.52
C ALA A 396 -7.37 -6.48 -9.60
N ASP A 397 -8.08 -6.35 -10.74
CA ASP A 397 -9.43 -6.92 -10.88
C ASP A 397 -9.47 -8.44 -10.64
N PRO A 398 -8.53 -9.24 -11.18
CA PRO A 398 -8.45 -10.66 -10.85
C PRO A 398 -8.14 -10.93 -9.37
N VAL A 399 -7.54 -10.00 -8.63
CA VAL A 399 -7.33 -10.17 -7.18
C VAL A 399 -8.61 -9.89 -6.41
N LEU A 400 -9.30 -8.79 -6.74
CA LEU A 400 -10.55 -8.38 -6.08
C LEU A 400 -11.71 -9.33 -6.39
N GLY A 401 -11.75 -9.91 -7.59
CA GLY A 401 -12.84 -10.77 -8.04
C GLY A 401 -14.07 -9.98 -8.44
N GLN A 402 -15.20 -10.67 -8.59
CA GLN A 402 -16.45 -10.03 -8.99
C GLN A 402 -16.96 -9.15 -7.85
N ARG A 403 -17.21 -7.87 -8.15
CA ARG A 403 -17.90 -6.97 -7.24
C ARG A 403 -19.39 -7.33 -7.16
N VAL A 404 -19.94 -7.35 -5.94
CA VAL A 404 -21.38 -7.50 -5.67
C VAL A 404 -21.93 -6.20 -5.09
N GLY A 405 -23.12 -5.80 -5.56
CA GLY A 405 -23.74 -4.50 -5.28
C GLY A 405 -23.63 -3.56 -6.47
#